data_AF-A0AAW1KSF7-F1
#
_entry.id   AF-A0AAW1KSF7-F1
#
_cell.length_a   1.000
_cell.length_b   1.000
_cell.length_c   1.000
_cell.angle_alpha   90.00
_cell.angle_beta   90.00
_cell.angle_gamma   90.00
#
_symmetry.space_group_name_H-M   'P 1'
#
loop_
_entity.id
_entity.type
_entity.pdbx_description
1 polymer ?
#
loop_
_entity_poly.entity_id
_entity_poly.type
_entity_poly.pdbx_seq_one_letter_code
_entity_poly.pdbx_strand_id
1 'polypeptide(L)'
;MKPLSTYYEHETRTWLRSNPGKVVTLFQISTLFGIAFINAATMKTAINAFQKTGIWPLNLQVFTEADYLPSDTTNIPRETERVEKSKILYSKLRQLWNKL
;
A
#
# COMPACT_ATOMS: atom_id res chain seq x y z
N MET A 1 13.99 3.41 13.19
CA MET A 1 13.26 4.41 14.00
C MET A 1 11.76 4.23 13.76
N LYS A 2 10.97 4.07 14.82
CA LYS A 2 9.49 3.99 14.76
C LYS A 2 8.89 5.25 15.42
N PRO A 3 8.98 6.44 14.79
CA PRO A 3 8.67 7.72 15.43
C PRO A 3 7.26 7.77 16.00
N LEU A 4 6.28 7.20 15.29
CA LEU A 4 4.89 7.13 15.75
C LEU A 4 4.73 6.35 17.07
N SER A 5 5.40 5.21 17.20
CA SER A 5 5.35 4.40 18.42
C SER A 5 5.94 5.14 19.62
N THR A 6 7.05 5.86 19.41
CA THR A 6 7.70 6.64 20.46
C THR A 6 6.84 7.81 20.92
N TYR A 7 6.24 8.56 19.99
CA TYR A 7 5.34 9.65 20.35
C TYR A 7 4.07 9.13 21.02
N TYR A 8 3.52 8.00 20.56
CA TYR A 8 2.35 7.40 21.20
C TYR A 8 2.65 6.92 22.63
N GLU A 9 3.80 6.30 22.85
CA GLU A 9 4.28 5.93 24.18
C GLU A 9 4.48 7.16 25.09
N HIS A 10 4.95 8.27 24.53
CA HIS A 10 5.08 9.53 25.26
C HIS A 10 3.72 10.09 25.68
N GLU A 11 2.77 10.23 24.74
CA GLU A 11 1.43 10.75 25.01
C GLU A 11 0.65 9.87 26.01
N THR A 12 0.75 8.55 25.87
CA THR A 12 0.12 7.60 26.81
C THR A 12 0.70 7.73 28.22
N ARG A 13 2.03 7.84 28.37
CA ARG A 13 2.66 8.09 29.68
C ARG A 13 2.22 9.42 30.28
N THR A 14 2.17 10.48 29.48
CA THR A 14 1.73 11.80 29.93
C THR A 14 0.27 11.75 30.40
N TRP A 15 -0.61 11.10 29.65
CA TRP A 15 -2.01 10.95 30.03
C TRP A 15 -2.20 10.16 31.33
N LEU A 16 -1.49 9.04 31.49
CA LEU A 16 -1.53 8.20 32.69
C LEU A 16 -1.05 8.94 33.95
N ARG A 17 -0.03 9.78 33.83
CA ARG A 17 0.46 10.63 34.94
C ARG A 17 -0.58 11.67 35.37
N SER A 18 -1.31 12.25 34.41
CA SER A 18 -2.38 13.21 34.68
C SER A 18 -3.69 12.57 35.13
N ASN A 19 -3.84 11.25 34.98
CA ASN A 19 -5.06 10.49 35.29
C ASN A 19 -4.74 9.25 36.14
N PRO A 20 -4.28 9.42 37.39
CA PRO A 20 -3.93 8.30 38.25
C PRO A 20 -5.14 7.38 38.50
N GLY A 21 -4.88 6.07 38.50
CA GLY A 21 -5.92 5.04 38.71
C GLY A 21 -6.86 4.80 37.54
N LYS A 22 -6.70 5.51 36.42
CA LYS A 22 -7.46 5.26 35.18
C LYS A 22 -6.66 4.45 34.18
N VAL A 23 -7.36 3.66 33.37
CA VAL A 23 -6.78 2.89 32.27
C VAL A 23 -7.12 3.58 30.94
N VAL A 24 -6.20 3.53 29.98
CA VAL A 24 -6.44 4.01 28.62
C VAL A 24 -7.46 3.09 27.95
N THR A 25 -8.63 3.62 27.60
CA THR A 25 -9.68 2.91 26.86
C THR A 25 -9.71 3.36 25.41
N LEU A 26 -10.52 2.69 24.58
CA LEU A 26 -10.67 3.04 23.15
C LEU A 26 -11.04 4.51 22.92
N PHE A 27 -11.77 5.14 23.85
CA PHE A 27 -12.12 6.56 23.78
C PHE A 27 -10.91 7.48 23.84
N GLN A 28 -9.86 7.13 24.60
CA GLN A 28 -8.65 7.95 24.70
C GLN A 28 -7.62 7.58 23.63
N ILE A 29 -7.65 6.35 23.12
CA ILE A 29 -6.69 5.89 22.10
C ILE A 29 -6.70 6.81 20.88
N SER A 30 -7.87 7.18 20.36
CA SER A 30 -7.99 8.04 19.17
C SER A 30 -7.35 9.41 19.39
N THR A 31 -7.58 10.04 20.54
CA THR A 31 -7.01 11.34 20.89
C THR A 31 -5.49 11.27 21.04
N LEU A 32 -4.98 10.30 21.81
CA LEU A 32 -3.55 10.12 22.04
C LEU A 32 -2.81 9.76 20.74
N PHE A 33 -3.43 8.92 19.92
CA PHE A 33 -2.91 8.57 18.60
C PHE A 33 -2.90 9.78 17.67
N GLY A 34 -3.95 10.60 17.65
CA GLY A 34 -4.00 11.81 16.82
C GLY A 34 -2.85 12.78 17.12
N ILE A 35 -2.59 13.04 18.41
CA ILE A 35 -1.47 13.89 18.83
C ILE A 35 -0.13 13.28 18.42
N ALA A 36 0.07 11.99 18.70
CA ALA A 36 1.29 11.28 18.30
C ALA A 36 1.50 11.24 16.78
N PHE A 37 0.41 11.11 16.01
CA PHE A 37 0.45 11.09 14.56
C PHE A 37 0.86 12.43 13.98
N ILE A 38 0.30 13.54 14.47
CA ILE A 38 0.70 14.90 14.05
C ILE A 38 2.20 15.12 14.28
N ASN A 39 2.73 14.67 15.42
CA ASN A 39 4.16 14.77 15.74
C ASN A 39 5.04 13.86 14.86
N ALA A 40 4.54 12.68 14.46
CA ALA A 40 5.26 11.76 13.59
C ALA A 40 5.20 12.16 12.10
N ALA A 41 4.11 12.79 11.67
CA ALA A 41 3.80 13.16 10.29
C ALA A 41 4.54 14.43 9.85
N THR A 42 5.87 14.40 9.97
CA THR A 42 6.72 15.53 9.58
C THR A 42 6.89 15.63 8.05
N MET A 43 7.21 16.83 7.56
CA MET A 43 7.59 17.05 6.15
C MET A 43 8.72 16.12 5.70
N LYS A 44 9.67 15.81 6.58
CA LYS A 44 10.76 14.88 6.28
C LYS A 44 10.25 13.46 5.99
N THR A 45 9.23 13.01 6.73
CA THR A 45 8.56 11.72 6.48
C THR A 45 7.89 11.72 5.10
N ALA A 46 7.19 12.81 4.75
CA ALA A 46 6.55 12.96 3.45
C ALA A 46 7.57 12.99 2.30
N ILE A 47 8.63 13.81 2.38
CA ILE A 47 9.70 13.90 1.38
C ILE A 47 10.34 12.53 1.16
N ASN A 48 10.67 11.83 2.24
CA ASN A 48 11.24 10.49 2.15
C ASN A 48 10.27 9.49 1.50
N ALA A 49 8.97 9.60 1.74
CA ALA A 49 7.97 8.75 1.10
C ALA A 49 7.93 8.97 -0.42
N PHE A 50 7.91 10.22 -0.87
CA PHE A 50 7.97 10.56 -2.30
C PHE A 50 9.28 10.12 -2.96
N GLN A 51 10.40 10.23 -2.24
CA GLN A 51 11.70 9.77 -2.72
C GLN A 51 11.75 8.25 -2.83
N LYS A 52 11.17 7.54 -1.85
CA LYS A 52 11.13 6.07 -1.82
C LYS A 52 10.24 5.48 -2.90
N THR A 53 9.20 6.18 -3.33
CA THR A 53 8.33 5.75 -4.43
C THR A 53 8.83 6.22 -5.80
N GLY A 54 9.90 7.01 -5.86
CA GLY A 54 10.40 7.56 -7.11
C GLY A 54 9.48 8.60 -7.75
N ILE A 55 8.52 9.14 -7.01
CA ILE A 55 7.66 10.24 -7.48
C ILE A 55 8.48 11.53 -7.53
N TRP A 56 9.25 11.79 -6.47
CA TRP A 56 10.13 12.95 -6.40
C TRP A 56 11.39 12.67 -5.57
N PRO A 57 12.60 12.76 -6.16
CA PRO A 57 12.88 12.98 -7.58
C PRO A 57 12.32 11.84 -8.46
N LEU A 58 11.95 12.16 -9.70
CA LEU A 58 11.37 11.19 -10.62
C LEU A 58 12.37 10.06 -10.91
N ASN A 59 12.02 8.84 -10.51
CA ASN A 59 12.79 7.63 -10.81
C ASN A 59 11.83 6.46 -11.09
N LEU A 60 11.75 6.06 -12.36
CA LEU A 60 10.87 4.98 -12.80
C LEU A 60 11.44 3.58 -12.50
N GLN A 61 12.72 3.48 -12.14
CA GLN A 61 13.41 2.21 -11.85
C GLN A 61 13.41 1.86 -10.36
N VAL A 62 12.48 2.45 -9.58
CA VAL A 62 12.37 2.22 -8.13
C VAL A 62 11.74 0.86 -7.81
N PHE A 63 10.78 0.44 -8.63
CA PHE A 63 10.10 -0.85 -8.47
C PHE A 63 10.73 -1.90 -9.37
N THR A 64 10.86 -3.11 -8.84
CA THR A 64 11.34 -4.30 -9.56
C THR A 64 10.17 -5.18 -9.97
N GLU A 65 10.36 -6.09 -10.92
CA GLU A 65 9.33 -7.07 -11.34
C GLU A 65 8.75 -7.86 -10.15
N ALA A 66 9.56 -8.13 -9.12
CA ALA A 66 9.11 -8.82 -7.91
C ALA A 66 8.05 -8.02 -7.13
N ASP A 67 8.11 -6.69 -7.14
CA ASP A 67 7.12 -5.82 -6.49
C ASP A 67 5.76 -5.87 -7.19
N TYR A 68 5.73 -6.25 -8.48
CA TYR A 68 4.52 -6.40 -9.28
C TYR A 68 3.92 -7.81 -9.23
N LEU A 69 4.63 -8.81 -8.71
CA LEU A 69 4.17 -10.21 -8.65
C LEU A 69 2.78 -10.40 -8.00
N PRO A 70 2.38 -9.66 -6.95
CA PRO A 70 1.04 -9.79 -6.38
C PRO A 70 -0.09 -9.36 -7.33
N SER A 71 0.21 -8.52 -8.34
CA SER A 71 -0.80 -8.01 -9.30
C SER A 71 -1.33 -9.09 -10.25
N ASP A 72 -0.62 -10.21 -10.40
CA ASP A 72 -0.99 -11.31 -11.30
C ASP A 72 -2.35 -11.93 -10.94
N THR A 73 -2.69 -12.00 -9.66
CA THR A 73 -3.99 -12.54 -9.20
C THR A 73 -5.17 -11.65 -9.57
N THR A 74 -4.93 -10.36 -9.80
CA THR A 74 -5.94 -9.35 -10.13
C THR A 74 -5.85 -8.89 -11.58
N ASN A 75 -4.98 -9.49 -12.38
CA ASN A 75 -4.73 -9.04 -13.74
C ASN A 75 -5.98 -9.31 -14.61
N ILE A 76 -6.62 -8.24 -15.05
CA ILE A 76 -7.79 -8.32 -15.94
C ILE A 76 -7.25 -8.31 -17.38
N PRO A 77 -7.52 -9.36 -18.18
CA PRO A 77 -7.06 -9.38 -19.57
C PRO A 77 -7.65 -8.18 -20.31
N ARG A 78 -6.77 -7.40 -20.95
CA ARG A 78 -7.19 -6.27 -21.77
C ARG A 78 -8.08 -6.77 -22.89
N GLU A 79 -9.05 -5.96 -23.30
CA GLU A 79 -10.03 -6.36 -24.31
C GLU A 79 -9.38 -6.78 -25.64
N THR A 80 -8.26 -6.14 -26.00
CA THR A 80 -7.40 -6.52 -27.13
C THR A 80 -6.85 -7.94 -27.01
N GLU A 81 -6.29 -8.32 -25.86
CA GLU A 81 -5.75 -9.66 -25.62
C GLU A 81 -6.84 -10.74 -25.61
N ARG A 82 -8.04 -10.38 -25.12
CA ARG A 82 -9.21 -11.28 -25.11
C ARG A 82 -9.71 -11.57 -26.51
N VAL A 83 -9.78 -10.55 -27.37
CA VAL A 83 -10.17 -10.67 -28.79
C VAL A 83 -9.12 -11.44 -29.59
N GLU A 84 -7.84 -11.27 -29.30
CA GLU A 84 -6.77 -11.97 -30.00
C GLU A 84 -6.73 -13.46 -29.65
N LYS A 85 -6.85 -13.80 -28.36
CA LYS A 85 -6.98 -15.21 -27.91
C LYS A 85 -8.20 -15.90 -28.51
N SER A 86 -9.34 -15.21 -28.64
CA SER A 86 -10.54 -15.79 -29.26
C SER A 86 -10.33 -16.03 -30.75
N LYS A 87 -9.76 -15.08 -31.50
CA LYS A 87 -9.41 -15.27 -32.93
C LYS A 87 -8.47 -16.45 -33.15
N ILE A 88 -7.46 -16.60 -32.30
CA ILE A 88 -6.51 -17.72 -32.34
C ILE A 88 -7.23 -19.05 -32.04
N LEU A 89 -8.13 -19.07 -31.05
CA LEU A 89 -8.92 -20.26 -30.75
C LEU A 89 -9.81 -20.66 -31.95
N TYR A 90 -10.51 -19.71 -32.54
CA TYR A 90 -11.37 -19.95 -33.72
C TYR A 90 -10.58 -20.41 -34.94
N SER A 91 -9.39 -19.85 -35.20
CA SER A 91 -8.55 -20.28 -36.32
C SER A 91 -8.05 -21.72 -36.12
N LYS A 92 -7.67 -22.08 -34.89
CA LYS A 92 -7.21 -23.43 -34.55
C LYS A 92 -8.33 -24.47 -34.64
N LEU A 93 -9.53 -24.14 -34.15
CA LEU A 93 -10.72 -24.99 -34.30
C LEU A 93 -11.09 -25.21 -35.77
N ARG A 94 -11.03 -24.16 -36.59
CA ARG A 94 -11.30 -24.26 -38.03
C ARG A 94 -10.27 -25.14 -38.76
N GLN A 95 -8.99 -25.03 -38.41
CA GLN A 95 -7.95 -25.90 -38.96
C GLN A 95 -8.13 -27.36 -38.57
N LEU A 96 -8.56 -27.65 -37.34
CA LEU A 96 -8.86 -29.01 -36.90
C LEU A 96 -10.07 -29.59 -37.62
N TRP A 97 -11.12 -28.78 -37.82
CA TRP A 97 -12.32 -29.20 -38.54
C TRP A 97 -12.03 -29.51 -40.01
N ASN A 98 -11.17 -28.74 -40.68
CA ASN A 98 -10.76 -28.99 -42.06
C ASN A 98 -9.82 -30.20 -42.24
N LYS A 99 -9.32 -30.79 -41.14
CA LYS A 99 -8.44 -31.97 -41.15
C LYS A 99 -9.18 -33.27 -40.84
N LEU A 100 -10.45 -33.17 -40.44
CA LEU A 100 -11.38 -34.28 -40.21
C LEU A 100 -12.15 -34.58 -41.50
#